data_AF-A0A517WH60-F1
#
_entry.id   AF-A0A517WH60-F1
#
_cell.length_a   1.000
_cell.length_b   1.000
_cell.length_c   1.000
_cell.angle_alpha   90.00
_cell.angle_beta   90.00
_cell.angle_gamma   90.00
#
_symmetry.space_group_name_H-M   'P 1'
#
loop_
_entity.id
_entity.type
_entity.pdbx_description
1 polymer ?
#
loop_
_entity_poly.entity_id
_entity_poly.type
_entity_poly.pdbx_seq_one_letter_code
_entity_poly.pdbx_strand_id
1 'polypeptide(L)'
;MNYSDVSPPPVPTPAEQRDALAKGLGRARLWAEQGVLTEEPLREACLQDLRYDHMCEDLRGDWLWEIINAAGFRNAIRVPLLHALYELSAPENARQLCKLAQHYAASGDAAFRDLLYQIVTQKPLAAADYDFLGESELLALEGERGFLCAAKSRGAQIKHIDWDWPEESLLREAGELIGETRIHELLSSTSDPDLNRFFESWQQQLREKAERKQQKQRHRKKQQAQQTEETSVETVLEAARGETHCSWFRSWGTQAAPTELNVVLQALKSSKEPVVLLNLIKVFANRALPEFDSRLIELCQHPDPELQRRAWVALANNSHPEIREFAKQQLNENQPACLFSLFIRNYEPGDENRLLAALSLPEDASESHSVLSDLIEVLKENPTADCSSLARVIYRFTPCEICRYKAVQLLHDRSRIPDWMANECRFDSYAETRTLTFV
;
A
#
# COMPACT_ATOMS: atom_id res chain seq x y z
N MET A 1 -14.14 -5.93 22.69
CA MET A 1 -15.19 -6.23 21.69
C MET A 1 -15.45 -7.73 21.68
N ASN A 2 -16.65 -8.19 21.30
CA ASN A 2 -16.91 -9.60 21.08
C ASN A 2 -16.79 -9.91 19.59
N TYR A 3 -15.80 -10.72 19.19
CA TYR A 3 -15.54 -11.08 17.79
C TYR A 3 -16.15 -12.42 17.37
N SER A 4 -17.09 -12.97 18.15
CA SER A 4 -17.69 -14.28 17.90
C SER A 4 -18.45 -14.37 16.57
N ASP A 5 -19.04 -13.27 16.11
CA ASP A 5 -19.62 -13.17 14.78
C ASP A 5 -19.19 -11.87 14.10
N VAL A 6 -18.52 -12.03 12.96
CA VAL A 6 -18.04 -10.94 12.10
C VAL A 6 -18.64 -11.03 10.69
N SER A 7 -19.67 -11.85 10.50
CA SER A 7 -20.43 -11.91 9.26
C SER A 7 -21.16 -10.58 9.01
N PRO A 8 -21.43 -10.20 7.73
CA PRO A 8 -22.20 -9.00 7.43
C PRO A 8 -23.61 -9.10 8.02
N PRO A 9 -24.19 -7.99 8.51
CA PRO A 9 -25.63 -7.95 8.69
C PRO A 9 -26.34 -8.05 7.33
N PRO A 10 -27.52 -8.70 7.26
CA PRO A 10 -28.32 -8.74 6.04
C PRO A 10 -28.89 -7.36 5.68
N VAL A 11 -29.13 -6.50 6.68
CA VAL A 11 -29.59 -5.12 6.50
C VAL A 11 -28.59 -4.20 7.19
N PRO A 12 -27.69 -3.55 6.43
CA PRO A 12 -26.65 -2.70 7.00
C PRO A 12 -27.17 -1.31 7.36
N THR A 13 -26.68 -0.77 8.47
CA THR A 13 -26.80 0.65 8.80
C THR A 13 -26.00 1.53 7.82
N PRO A 14 -26.30 2.84 7.70
CA PRO A 14 -25.51 3.75 6.87
C PRO A 14 -24.03 3.79 7.25
N ALA A 15 -23.69 3.63 8.53
CA ALA A 15 -22.29 3.57 8.99
C ALA A 15 -21.58 2.31 8.50
N GLU A 16 -22.25 1.15 8.51
CA GLU A 16 -21.68 -0.10 7.98
C GLU A 16 -21.55 -0.07 6.45
N GLN A 17 -22.45 0.62 5.76
CA GLN A 17 -22.34 0.86 4.32
C GLN A 17 -21.11 1.73 4.01
N ARG A 18 -20.91 2.83 4.74
CA ARG A 18 -19.70 3.68 4.61
C ARG A 18 -18.42 2.90 4.89
N ASP A 19 -18.39 2.12 5.96
CA ASP A 19 -17.25 1.27 6.31
C ASP A 19 -16.91 0.27 5.18
N ALA A 20 -17.92 -0.40 4.62
CA ALA A 20 -17.72 -1.33 3.51
C ALA A 20 -17.21 -0.63 2.24
N LEU A 21 -17.73 0.56 1.93
CA LEU A 21 -17.30 1.36 0.78
C LEU A 21 -15.87 1.89 0.96
N ALA A 22 -15.54 2.40 2.14
CA ALA A 22 -14.21 2.90 2.49
C ALA A 22 -13.15 1.81 2.52
N LYS A 23 -13.51 0.57 2.84
CA LYS A 23 -12.59 -0.57 2.78
C LYS A 23 -12.54 -1.24 1.40
N GLY A 24 -13.53 -1.00 0.54
CA GLY A 24 -13.64 -1.72 -0.73
C GLY A 24 -14.16 -3.16 -0.59
N LEU A 25 -15.02 -3.44 0.39
CA LEU A 25 -15.54 -4.79 0.64
C LEU A 25 -16.64 -5.18 -0.35
N GLY A 26 -16.55 -6.37 -0.93
CA GLY A 26 -17.52 -6.85 -1.91
C GLY A 26 -18.97 -6.96 -1.40
N ARG A 27 -19.19 -6.96 -0.08
CA ARG A 27 -20.54 -6.83 0.50
C ARG A 27 -21.29 -5.58 0.06
N ALA A 28 -20.60 -4.46 -0.22
CA ALA A 28 -21.26 -3.26 -0.73
C ALA A 28 -21.94 -3.52 -2.09
N ARG A 29 -21.29 -4.33 -2.94
CA ARG A 29 -21.83 -4.76 -4.24
C ARG A 29 -22.99 -5.74 -4.09
N LEU A 30 -22.95 -6.63 -3.10
CA LEU A 30 -24.07 -7.53 -2.78
C LEU A 30 -25.28 -6.76 -2.23
N TRP A 31 -25.06 -5.79 -1.35
CA TRP A 31 -26.11 -4.93 -0.80
C TRP A 31 -26.77 -4.06 -1.87
N ALA A 32 -26.01 -3.60 -2.86
CA ALA A 32 -26.55 -2.92 -4.03
C ALA A 32 -27.50 -3.83 -4.83
N GLU A 33 -27.08 -5.07 -5.08
CA GLU A 33 -27.89 -6.08 -5.78
C GLU A 33 -29.20 -6.43 -5.05
N GLN A 34 -29.15 -6.41 -3.73
CA GLN A 34 -30.31 -6.68 -2.86
C GLN A 34 -31.22 -5.46 -2.66
N GLY A 35 -30.82 -4.28 -3.14
CA GLY A 35 -31.57 -3.03 -2.96
C GLY A 35 -31.56 -2.48 -1.53
N VAL A 36 -30.57 -2.86 -0.71
CA VAL A 36 -30.42 -2.38 0.68
C VAL A 36 -29.30 -1.35 0.84
N LEU A 37 -28.44 -1.18 -0.19
CA LEU A 37 -27.49 -0.07 -0.25
C LEU A 37 -28.24 1.24 -0.53
N THR A 38 -27.95 2.27 0.25
CA THR A 38 -28.56 3.59 0.12
C THR A 38 -27.70 4.54 -0.72
N GLU A 39 -28.33 5.54 -1.34
CA GLU A 39 -27.64 6.49 -2.22
C GLU A 39 -26.57 7.30 -1.51
N GLU A 40 -26.84 7.77 -0.29
CA GLU A 40 -25.98 8.74 0.40
C GLU A 40 -24.56 8.20 0.67
N PRO A 41 -24.36 7.01 1.30
CA PRO A 41 -23.02 6.42 1.44
C PRO A 41 -22.32 6.18 0.11
N LEU A 42 -23.04 5.71 -0.92
CA LEU A 42 -22.44 5.45 -2.22
C LEU A 42 -22.00 6.75 -2.91
N ARG A 43 -22.83 7.79 -2.84
CA ARG A 43 -22.50 9.11 -3.39
C ARG A 43 -21.26 9.69 -2.72
N GLU A 44 -21.17 9.61 -1.39
CA GLU A 44 -19.98 10.01 -0.63
C GLU A 44 -18.73 9.28 -1.13
N ALA A 45 -18.79 7.95 -1.22
CA ALA A 45 -17.68 7.13 -1.71
C ALA A 45 -17.32 7.37 -3.19
N CYS A 46 -18.25 7.87 -4.00
CA CYS A 46 -17.98 8.27 -5.39
C CYS A 46 -17.28 9.63 -5.48
N LEU A 47 -17.59 10.54 -4.56
CA LEU A 47 -17.06 11.91 -4.54
C LEU A 47 -15.75 12.03 -3.78
N GLN A 48 -15.44 11.07 -2.91
CA GLN A 48 -14.23 11.05 -2.09
C GLN A 48 -13.43 9.78 -2.33
N ASP A 49 -12.12 9.91 -2.48
CA ASP A 49 -11.20 8.78 -2.47
C ASP A 49 -11.00 8.32 -1.02
N LEU A 50 -11.71 7.27 -0.64
CA LEU A 50 -11.72 6.72 0.71
C LEU A 50 -10.66 5.64 0.92
N ARG A 51 -9.65 5.54 0.05
CA ARG A 51 -8.58 4.54 0.18
C ARG A 51 -7.79 4.76 1.46
N TYR A 52 -7.34 3.67 2.06
CA TYR A 52 -6.53 3.77 3.26
C TYR A 52 -5.10 4.24 2.93
N ASP A 53 -4.48 3.64 1.92
CA ASP A 53 -3.14 3.99 1.46
C ASP A 53 -3.12 4.24 -0.05
N HIS A 54 -3.09 5.51 -0.44
CA HIS A 54 -3.13 5.94 -1.85
C HIS A 54 -1.92 5.48 -2.66
N MET A 55 -0.82 5.10 -1.99
CA MET A 55 0.43 4.66 -2.63
C MET A 55 0.44 3.18 -2.98
N CYS A 56 -0.42 2.38 -2.34
CA CYS A 56 -0.40 0.92 -2.47
C CYS A 56 -1.74 0.32 -2.87
N GLU A 57 -2.86 1.02 -2.64
CA GLU A 57 -4.19 0.54 -3.02
C GLU A 57 -4.59 1.02 -4.42
N ASP A 58 -5.32 0.18 -5.14
CA ASP A 58 -5.85 0.51 -6.45
C ASP A 58 -7.01 1.50 -6.36
N LEU A 59 -7.14 2.36 -7.37
CA LEU A 59 -8.29 3.27 -7.48
C LEU A 59 -9.60 2.49 -7.56
N ARG A 60 -10.59 2.91 -6.78
CA ARG A 60 -11.87 2.19 -6.67
C ARG A 60 -12.88 2.55 -7.75
N GLY A 61 -12.55 3.41 -8.72
CA GLY A 61 -13.50 3.92 -9.71
C GLY A 61 -14.19 2.85 -10.55
N ASP A 62 -13.48 1.81 -10.99
CA ASP A 62 -14.08 0.67 -11.71
C ASP A 62 -15.06 -0.10 -10.81
N TRP A 63 -14.66 -0.39 -9.58
CA TRP A 63 -15.48 -1.09 -8.60
C TRP A 63 -16.73 -0.30 -8.18
N LEU A 64 -16.58 1.00 -7.93
CA LEU A 64 -17.69 1.91 -7.61
C LEU A 64 -18.68 1.97 -8.77
N TRP A 65 -18.21 2.01 -10.02
CA TRP A 65 -19.09 1.97 -11.18
C TRP A 65 -19.97 0.71 -11.22
N GLU A 66 -19.41 -0.46 -10.92
CA GLU A 66 -20.19 -1.70 -10.81
C GLU A 66 -21.30 -1.59 -9.76
N ILE A 67 -21.01 -0.95 -8.62
CA ILE A 67 -21.98 -0.75 -7.53
C ILE A 67 -23.06 0.26 -7.91
N ILE A 68 -22.70 1.39 -8.53
CA ILE A 68 -23.65 2.39 -9.05
C ILE A 68 -24.66 1.72 -9.98
N ASN A 69 -24.19 0.84 -10.85
CA ASN A 69 -25.02 0.11 -11.80
C ASN A 69 -25.96 -0.85 -11.10
N ALA A 70 -25.45 -1.64 -10.16
CA ALA A 70 -26.23 -2.61 -9.40
C ALA A 70 -27.32 -1.94 -8.55
N ALA A 71 -27.01 -0.80 -7.93
CA ALA A 71 -27.94 -0.05 -7.10
C ALA A 71 -28.93 0.80 -7.91
N GLY A 72 -28.69 1.00 -9.21
CA GLY A 72 -29.54 1.83 -10.07
C GLY A 72 -29.37 3.35 -9.84
N PHE A 73 -28.27 3.80 -9.24
CA PHE A 73 -28.05 5.21 -8.85
C PHE A 73 -27.31 6.07 -9.89
N ARG A 74 -27.17 5.61 -11.13
CA ARG A 74 -26.51 6.37 -12.22
C ARG A 74 -26.99 7.82 -12.31
N ASN A 75 -28.31 8.02 -12.39
CA ASN A 75 -28.86 9.37 -12.56
C ASN A 75 -28.70 10.24 -11.31
N ALA A 76 -28.78 9.64 -10.12
CA ALA A 76 -28.65 10.35 -8.85
C ALA A 76 -27.22 10.87 -8.62
N ILE A 77 -26.21 10.07 -9.00
CA ILE A 77 -24.79 10.39 -8.80
C ILE A 77 -24.24 11.30 -9.91
N ARG A 78 -24.84 11.26 -11.10
CA ARG A 78 -24.40 12.02 -12.27
C ARG A 78 -24.14 13.50 -12.00
N VAL A 79 -25.12 14.23 -11.46
CA VAL A 79 -25.02 15.70 -11.27
C VAL A 79 -24.00 16.06 -10.19
N PRO A 80 -24.01 15.44 -8.99
CA PRO A 80 -22.96 15.65 -7.99
C PRO A 80 -21.54 15.41 -8.54
N LEU A 81 -21.36 14.36 -9.34
CA LEU A 81 -20.06 14.03 -9.92
C LEU A 81 -19.59 15.09 -10.94
N LEU A 82 -20.49 15.62 -11.77
CA LEU A 82 -20.16 16.73 -12.69
C LEU A 82 -19.74 17.99 -11.94
N HIS A 83 -20.43 18.35 -10.86
CA HIS A 83 -20.04 19.51 -10.04
C HIS A 83 -18.65 19.31 -9.44
N ALA A 84 -18.37 18.13 -8.87
CA ALA A 84 -17.07 17.83 -8.29
C ALA A 84 -15.92 17.88 -9.31
N LEU A 85 -16.15 17.42 -10.54
CA LEU A 85 -15.16 17.49 -11.63
C LEU A 85 -14.99 18.90 -12.21
N TYR A 86 -16.00 19.75 -12.11
CA TYR A 86 -15.88 21.15 -12.55
C TYR A 86 -15.11 21.98 -11.52
N GLU A 87 -15.33 21.72 -10.23
CA GLU A 87 -14.68 22.44 -9.14
C GLU A 87 -13.27 21.92 -8.86
N LEU A 88 -13.07 20.59 -8.85
CA LEU A 88 -11.82 19.91 -8.49
C LEU A 88 -11.14 20.50 -7.25
N SER A 89 -11.93 20.87 -6.24
CA SER A 89 -11.45 21.57 -5.04
C SER A 89 -10.56 20.72 -4.14
N ALA A 90 -10.67 19.39 -4.25
CA ALA A 90 -9.95 18.40 -3.46
C ALA A 90 -9.13 17.50 -4.40
N PRO A 91 -7.85 17.85 -4.66
CA PRO A 91 -6.99 17.14 -5.60
C PRO A 91 -6.92 15.63 -5.36
N GLU A 92 -6.93 15.20 -4.10
CA GLU A 92 -6.87 13.80 -3.68
C GLU A 92 -7.99 12.94 -4.28
N ASN A 93 -9.14 13.53 -4.59
CA ASN A 93 -10.29 12.83 -5.17
C ASN A 93 -10.24 12.78 -6.71
N ALA A 94 -9.43 13.64 -7.33
CA ALA A 94 -9.50 13.96 -8.74
C ALA A 94 -9.33 12.72 -9.64
N ARG A 95 -8.41 11.80 -9.28
CA ARG A 95 -8.16 10.57 -10.04
C ARG A 95 -9.39 9.66 -10.05
N GLN A 96 -10.01 9.44 -8.89
CA GLN A 96 -11.24 8.65 -8.80
C GLN A 96 -12.40 9.30 -9.57
N LEU A 97 -12.54 10.63 -9.46
CA LEU A 97 -13.56 11.38 -10.19
C LEU A 97 -13.38 11.22 -11.72
N CYS A 98 -12.16 11.33 -12.23
CA CYS A 98 -11.86 11.10 -13.65
C CYS A 98 -12.20 9.68 -14.07
N LYS A 99 -11.85 8.70 -13.23
CA LYS A 99 -12.15 7.28 -13.50
C LYS A 99 -13.65 7.01 -13.61
N LEU A 100 -14.47 7.63 -12.75
CA LEU A 100 -15.93 7.56 -12.88
C LEU A 100 -16.45 8.34 -14.09
N ALA A 101 -15.86 9.50 -14.41
CA ALA A 101 -16.18 10.27 -15.62
C ALA A 101 -15.99 9.44 -16.89
N GLN A 102 -14.91 8.65 -16.95
CA GLN A 102 -14.62 7.73 -18.04
C GLN A 102 -15.79 6.77 -18.28
N HIS A 103 -16.33 6.18 -17.22
CA HIS A 103 -17.45 5.24 -17.31
C HIS A 103 -18.75 5.88 -17.78
N TYR A 104 -19.08 7.08 -17.30
CA TYR A 104 -20.23 7.83 -17.79
C TYR A 104 -20.06 8.21 -19.27
N ALA A 105 -18.87 8.67 -19.66
CA ALA A 105 -18.55 9.02 -21.04
C ALA A 105 -18.61 7.81 -21.99
N ALA A 106 -18.13 6.65 -21.53
CA ALA A 106 -18.23 5.37 -22.24
C ALA A 106 -19.69 4.90 -22.37
N SER A 107 -20.55 5.28 -21.43
CA SER A 107 -22.00 5.03 -21.48
C SER A 107 -22.77 6.03 -22.34
N GLY A 108 -22.08 6.94 -23.05
CA GLY A 108 -22.67 7.89 -23.98
C GLY A 108 -22.89 9.30 -23.42
N ASP A 109 -22.41 9.61 -22.21
CA ASP A 109 -22.56 10.94 -21.63
C ASP A 109 -21.51 11.92 -22.17
N ALA A 110 -21.93 12.77 -23.11
CA ALA A 110 -21.05 13.75 -23.75
C ALA A 110 -20.46 14.77 -22.77
N ALA A 111 -21.18 15.13 -21.70
CA ALA A 111 -20.70 16.14 -20.75
C ALA A 111 -19.44 15.65 -20.01
N PHE A 112 -19.41 14.39 -19.59
CA PHE A 112 -18.21 13.81 -18.97
C PHE A 112 -17.07 13.65 -19.97
N ARG A 113 -17.37 13.30 -21.22
CA ARG A 113 -16.36 13.21 -22.28
C ARG A 113 -15.67 14.55 -22.50
N ASP A 114 -16.45 15.61 -22.68
CA ASP A 114 -15.94 16.96 -22.91
C ASP A 114 -15.13 17.45 -21.71
N LEU A 115 -15.59 17.14 -20.50
CA LEU A 115 -14.89 17.49 -19.27
C LEU A 115 -13.56 16.75 -19.11
N LEU A 116 -13.46 15.47 -19.49
CA LEU A 116 -12.18 14.75 -19.52
C LEU A 116 -11.19 15.40 -20.51
N TYR A 117 -11.64 15.74 -21.71
CA TYR A 117 -10.82 16.50 -22.66
C TYR A 117 -10.37 17.83 -22.08
N GLN A 118 -11.27 18.56 -21.40
CA GLN A 118 -10.95 19.82 -20.75
C GLN A 118 -9.90 19.65 -19.66
N ILE A 119 -10.04 18.66 -18.77
CA ILE A 119 -9.10 18.40 -17.68
C ILE A 119 -7.71 18.08 -18.25
N VAL A 120 -7.62 17.19 -19.24
CA VAL A 120 -6.35 16.82 -19.87
C VAL A 120 -5.68 18.00 -20.58
N THR A 121 -6.46 18.90 -21.18
CA THR A 121 -5.91 20.02 -21.97
C THR A 121 -5.60 21.26 -21.13
N GLN A 122 -6.41 21.56 -20.12
CA GLN A 122 -6.27 22.76 -19.29
C GLN A 122 -5.43 22.54 -18.04
N LYS A 123 -5.29 21.29 -17.57
CA LYS A 123 -4.54 20.92 -16.36
C LYS A 123 -4.88 21.84 -15.19
N PRO A 124 -6.13 21.80 -14.69
CA PRO A 124 -6.66 22.77 -13.74
C PRO A 124 -5.99 22.74 -12.36
N LEU A 125 -5.18 21.72 -12.06
CA LEU A 125 -4.46 21.57 -10.80
C LEU A 125 -2.97 21.87 -11.02
N ALA A 126 -2.41 22.77 -10.19
CA ALA A 126 -1.04 23.28 -10.34
C ALA A 126 0.03 22.43 -9.63
N ALA A 127 -0.33 21.27 -9.08
CA ALA A 127 0.59 20.44 -8.29
C ALA A 127 1.13 19.27 -9.12
N ALA A 128 2.45 19.04 -9.02
CA ALA A 128 3.21 18.04 -9.79
C ALA A 128 2.62 16.61 -9.71
N ASP A 129 1.96 16.27 -8.59
CA ASP A 129 1.33 14.96 -8.40
C ASP A 129 0.07 14.72 -9.28
N TYR A 130 -0.43 15.78 -9.93
CA TYR A 130 -1.66 15.77 -10.74
C TYR A 130 -1.44 16.20 -12.20
N ASP A 131 -0.19 16.36 -12.63
CA ASP A 131 0.15 16.75 -14.01
C ASP A 131 -0.37 15.76 -15.06
N PHE A 132 -0.72 14.53 -14.66
CA PHE A 132 -1.22 13.46 -15.53
C PHE A 132 -2.72 13.18 -15.38
N LEU A 133 -3.45 14.05 -14.69
CA LEU A 133 -4.86 13.82 -14.38
C LEU A 133 -5.70 13.62 -15.66
N GLY A 134 -6.48 12.53 -15.69
CA GLY A 134 -7.44 12.22 -16.76
C GLY A 134 -6.84 11.62 -18.02
N GLU A 135 -5.50 11.51 -18.13
CA GLU A 135 -4.85 11.05 -19.37
C GLU A 135 -5.10 9.55 -19.63
N SER A 136 -4.91 8.72 -18.62
CA SER A 136 -5.17 7.27 -18.69
C SER A 136 -6.64 6.99 -18.99
N GLU A 137 -7.54 7.74 -18.37
CA GLU A 137 -8.99 7.65 -18.59
C GLU A 137 -9.37 8.01 -20.02
N LEU A 138 -8.82 9.13 -20.53
CA LEU A 138 -9.09 9.59 -21.89
C LEU A 138 -8.48 8.65 -22.94
N LEU A 139 -7.28 8.12 -22.68
CA LEU A 139 -6.64 7.10 -23.50
C LEU A 139 -7.50 5.84 -23.59
N ALA A 140 -7.98 5.33 -22.45
CA ALA A 140 -8.82 4.14 -22.42
C ALA A 140 -10.21 4.38 -23.06
N LEU A 141 -10.73 5.62 -23.03
CA LEU A 141 -12.01 5.97 -23.66
C LEU A 141 -11.90 6.14 -25.19
N GLU A 142 -10.84 6.80 -25.68
CA GLU A 142 -10.75 7.30 -27.07
C GLU A 142 -9.59 6.68 -27.87
N GLY A 143 -8.81 5.77 -27.26
CA GLY A 143 -7.67 5.10 -27.90
C GLY A 143 -6.65 6.10 -28.45
N GLU A 144 -6.36 5.99 -29.76
CA GLU A 144 -5.41 6.86 -30.46
C GLU A 144 -5.74 8.36 -30.30
N ARG A 145 -7.03 8.73 -30.30
CA ARG A 145 -7.43 10.14 -30.15
C ARG A 145 -7.16 10.67 -28.75
N GLY A 146 -7.38 9.82 -27.74
CA GLY A 146 -7.07 10.16 -26.35
C GLY A 146 -5.56 10.30 -26.15
N PHE A 147 -4.78 9.34 -26.69
CA PHE A 147 -3.32 9.41 -26.70
C PHE A 147 -2.79 10.71 -27.30
N LEU A 148 -3.23 11.07 -28.52
CA LEU A 148 -2.79 12.28 -29.20
C LEU A 148 -3.15 13.55 -28.43
N CYS A 149 -4.31 13.57 -27.77
CA CYS A 149 -4.71 14.68 -26.92
C CYS A 149 -3.77 14.86 -25.72
N ALA A 150 -3.49 13.76 -25.00
CA ALA A 150 -2.59 13.78 -23.84
C ALA A 150 -1.15 14.14 -24.26
N ALA A 151 -0.63 13.50 -25.32
CA ALA A 151 0.70 13.78 -25.86
C ALA A 151 0.86 15.25 -26.28
N LYS A 152 -0.15 15.81 -26.94
CA LYS A 152 -0.15 17.23 -27.34
C LYS A 152 -0.14 18.15 -26.13
N SER A 153 -0.97 17.85 -25.12
CA SER A 153 -1.01 18.63 -23.87
C SER A 153 0.35 18.66 -23.17
N ARG A 154 0.98 17.49 -22.99
CA ARG A 154 2.35 17.39 -22.43
C ARG A 154 3.37 18.17 -23.28
N GLY A 155 3.30 18.02 -24.60
CA GLY A 155 4.15 18.73 -25.56
C GLY A 155 4.10 20.26 -25.46
N ALA A 156 2.93 20.82 -25.15
CA ALA A 156 2.77 22.26 -24.91
C ALA A 156 3.43 22.72 -23.60
N GLN A 157 3.47 21.85 -22.58
CA GLN A 157 3.97 22.18 -21.23
C GLN A 157 5.48 22.03 -21.07
N ILE A 158 6.14 21.22 -21.89
CA ILE A 158 7.60 20.98 -21.83
C ILE A 158 8.42 22.28 -21.81
N LYS A 159 7.93 23.39 -22.38
CA LYS A 159 8.60 24.70 -22.34
C LYS A 159 8.70 25.34 -20.95
N HIS A 160 7.89 24.89 -20.01
CA HIS A 160 7.62 25.59 -18.75
C HIS A 160 8.06 24.81 -17.50
N ILE A 161 8.67 23.64 -17.68
CA ILE A 161 8.98 22.72 -16.58
C ILE A 161 10.49 22.40 -16.60
N ASP A 162 11.16 22.68 -15.47
CA ASP A 162 12.59 22.45 -15.26
C ASP A 162 12.90 21.02 -14.74
N TRP A 163 11.89 20.14 -14.64
CA TRP A 163 12.02 18.78 -14.10
C TRP A 163 11.86 17.70 -15.17
N ASP A 164 12.64 16.61 -15.07
CA ASP A 164 12.57 15.42 -15.92
C ASP A 164 11.15 14.78 -15.84
N TRP A 165 10.31 15.04 -16.83
CA TRP A 165 8.98 14.43 -16.99
C TRP A 165 9.09 12.89 -17.06
N PRO A 166 8.40 12.09 -16.22
CA PRO A 166 8.28 10.66 -16.47
C PRO A 166 7.24 10.41 -17.58
N GLU A 167 7.66 10.58 -18.84
CA GLU A 167 6.85 10.29 -20.04
C GLU A 167 6.48 8.80 -20.15
N GLU A 168 7.16 7.97 -19.38
CA GLU A 168 7.07 6.51 -19.39
C GLU A 168 5.69 5.96 -19.02
N SER A 169 4.90 6.64 -18.17
CA SER A 169 3.57 6.12 -17.76
C SER A 169 2.58 6.10 -18.92
N LEU A 170 2.33 7.25 -19.56
CA LEU A 170 1.42 7.38 -20.69
C LEU A 170 1.87 6.52 -21.88
N LEU A 171 3.17 6.47 -22.16
CA LEU A 171 3.69 5.69 -23.28
C LEU A 171 3.62 4.19 -23.03
N ARG A 172 3.83 3.73 -21.80
CA ARG A 172 3.65 2.32 -21.41
C ARG A 172 2.18 1.92 -21.57
N GLU A 173 1.26 2.69 -21.01
CA GLU A 173 -0.17 2.41 -21.09
C GLU A 173 -0.68 2.46 -22.53
N ALA A 174 -0.25 3.46 -23.31
CA ALA A 174 -0.58 3.51 -24.73
C ALA A 174 0.06 2.34 -25.49
N GLY A 175 1.28 1.93 -25.14
CA GLY A 175 1.98 0.80 -25.75
C GLY A 175 1.21 -0.51 -25.56
N GLU A 176 0.62 -0.71 -24.38
CA GLU A 176 -0.24 -1.85 -24.08
C GLU A 176 -1.58 -1.80 -24.85
N LEU A 177 -2.17 -0.61 -25.01
CA LEU A 177 -3.50 -0.45 -25.62
C LEU A 177 -3.51 -0.37 -27.15
N ILE A 178 -2.61 0.44 -27.73
CA ILE A 178 -2.55 0.74 -29.17
C ILE A 178 -1.26 0.24 -29.85
N GLY A 179 -0.25 -0.16 -29.08
CA GLY A 179 1.01 -0.72 -29.59
C GLY A 179 2.11 0.32 -29.83
N GLU A 180 3.35 -0.02 -29.44
CA GLU A 180 4.53 0.87 -29.58
C GLU A 180 4.81 1.28 -31.04
N THR A 181 4.70 0.34 -31.99
CA THR A 181 4.88 0.64 -33.42
C THR A 181 3.88 1.69 -33.88
N ARG A 182 2.63 1.59 -33.43
CA ARG A 182 1.57 2.52 -33.81
C ARG A 182 1.80 3.90 -33.21
N ILE A 183 2.24 3.98 -31.95
CA ILE A 183 2.66 5.23 -31.32
C ILE A 183 3.74 5.93 -32.16
N HIS A 184 4.76 5.19 -32.58
CA HIS A 184 5.83 5.74 -33.41
C HIS A 184 5.31 6.27 -34.76
N GLU A 185 4.41 5.56 -35.43
CA GLU A 185 3.78 6.03 -36.68
C GLU A 185 2.98 7.32 -36.46
N LEU A 186 2.17 7.38 -35.41
CA LEU A 186 1.35 8.54 -35.07
C LEU A 186 2.19 9.79 -34.78
N LEU A 187 3.30 9.63 -34.04
CA LEU A 187 4.16 10.75 -33.66
C LEU A 187 5.15 11.16 -34.76
N SER A 188 5.63 10.23 -35.59
CA SER A 188 6.58 10.54 -36.67
C SER A 188 5.94 11.20 -37.89
N SER A 189 4.63 11.04 -38.08
CA SER A 189 3.88 11.60 -39.21
C SER A 189 3.19 12.94 -38.92
N THR A 190 3.29 13.45 -37.68
CA THR A 190 2.61 14.67 -37.29
C THR A 190 3.36 15.93 -37.73
N SER A 191 2.61 16.98 -38.06
CA SER A 191 3.15 18.33 -38.28
C SER A 191 2.87 19.27 -37.11
N ASP A 192 2.22 18.77 -36.05
CA ASP A 192 1.87 19.57 -34.88
C ASP A 192 3.12 19.86 -34.02
N PRO A 193 3.42 21.13 -33.73
CA PRO A 193 4.66 21.52 -33.06
C PRO A 193 4.74 21.02 -31.61
N ASP A 194 3.62 20.80 -30.94
CA ASP A 194 3.61 20.33 -29.55
C ASP A 194 3.77 18.80 -29.51
N LEU A 195 3.11 18.07 -30.41
CA LEU A 195 3.35 16.62 -30.56
C LEU A 195 4.79 16.31 -30.96
N ASN A 196 5.39 17.11 -31.85
CA ASN A 196 6.80 16.96 -32.21
C ASN A 196 7.70 17.18 -31.00
N ARG A 197 7.42 18.19 -30.17
CA ARG A 197 8.18 18.47 -28.95
C ARG A 197 8.10 17.31 -27.94
N PHE A 198 6.90 16.75 -27.76
CA PHE A 198 6.70 15.56 -26.95
C PHE A 198 7.50 14.37 -27.50
N PHE A 199 7.45 14.14 -28.81
CA PHE A 199 8.17 13.04 -29.46
C PHE A 199 9.69 13.19 -29.33
N GLU A 200 10.23 14.40 -29.52
CA GLU A 200 11.65 14.70 -29.35
C GLU A 200 12.12 14.47 -27.91
N SER A 201 11.34 14.94 -26.92
CA SER A 201 11.60 14.72 -25.50
C SER A 201 11.64 13.23 -25.18
N TRP A 202 10.67 12.46 -25.65
CA TRP A 202 10.64 11.00 -25.45
C TRP A 202 11.88 10.31 -26.03
N GLN A 203 12.25 10.67 -27.26
CA GLN A 203 13.46 10.13 -27.87
C GLN A 203 14.73 10.50 -27.10
N GLN A 204 14.79 11.71 -26.55
CA GLN A 204 15.91 12.14 -25.70
C GLN A 204 15.96 11.32 -24.41
N GLN A 205 14.84 11.14 -23.72
CA GLN A 205 14.76 10.34 -22.50
C GLN A 205 15.17 8.88 -22.72
N LEU A 206 14.78 8.28 -23.86
CA LEU A 206 15.23 6.94 -24.21
C LEU A 206 16.76 6.86 -24.37
N ARG A 207 17.37 7.85 -25.02
CA ARG A 207 18.84 7.94 -25.15
C ARG A 207 19.51 8.10 -23.78
N GLU A 208 19.06 9.05 -22.98
CA GLU A 208 19.59 9.29 -21.64
C GLU A 208 19.43 8.08 -20.72
N LYS A 209 18.29 7.39 -20.77
CA LYS A 209 18.04 6.17 -19.99
C LYS A 209 18.97 5.04 -20.43
N ALA A 210 19.23 4.89 -21.73
CA ALA A 210 20.20 3.93 -22.23
C ALA A 210 21.62 4.25 -21.73
N GLU A 211 22.02 5.52 -21.75
CA GLU A 211 23.31 5.99 -21.22
C GLU A 211 23.41 5.81 -19.69
N ARG A 212 22.40 6.23 -18.93
CA ARG A 212 22.31 6.04 -17.47
C ARG A 212 22.35 4.54 -17.12
N LYS A 213 21.70 3.66 -17.89
CA LYS A 213 21.78 2.19 -17.72
C LYS A 213 23.21 1.68 -17.94
N GLN A 214 23.88 2.13 -19.00
CA GLN A 214 25.27 1.77 -19.27
C GLN A 214 26.23 2.29 -18.18
N GLN A 215 26.03 3.52 -17.71
CA GLN A 215 26.80 4.11 -16.61
C GLN A 215 26.54 3.40 -15.28
N LYS A 216 25.28 3.11 -14.93
CA LYS A 216 24.92 2.32 -13.75
C LYS A 216 25.49 0.91 -13.81
N GLN A 217 25.53 0.26 -14.97
CA GLN A 217 26.20 -1.04 -15.13
C GLN A 217 27.72 -0.94 -14.91
N ARG A 218 28.36 0.13 -15.41
CA ARG A 218 29.80 0.40 -15.15
C ARG A 218 30.07 0.73 -13.67
N HIS A 219 29.23 1.57 -13.06
CA HIS A 219 29.31 1.90 -11.63
C HIS A 219 28.99 0.72 -10.75
N ARG A 220 28.01 -0.13 -11.08
CA ARG A 220 27.70 -1.35 -10.34
C ARG A 220 28.81 -2.39 -10.46
N LYS A 221 29.48 -2.50 -11.62
CA LYS A 221 30.71 -3.30 -11.75
C LYS A 221 31.87 -2.73 -10.92
N LYS A 222 32.00 -1.40 -10.86
CA LYS A 222 33.03 -0.72 -10.04
C LYS A 222 32.72 -0.79 -8.54
N GLN A 223 31.45 -0.69 -8.15
CA GLN A 223 30.95 -0.87 -6.79
C GLN A 223 30.96 -2.33 -6.36
N GLN A 224 30.69 -3.31 -7.24
CA GLN A 224 30.94 -4.72 -6.92
C GLN A 224 32.43 -4.99 -6.71
N ALA A 225 33.32 -4.27 -7.40
CA ALA A 225 34.75 -4.33 -7.16
C ALA A 225 35.20 -3.56 -5.89
N GLN A 226 34.44 -2.55 -5.43
CA GLN A 226 34.69 -1.77 -4.21
C GLN A 226 33.89 -2.24 -2.97
N GLN A 227 32.81 -3.01 -3.12
CA GLN A 227 32.07 -3.69 -2.04
C GLN A 227 32.86 -4.86 -1.44
N THR A 228 34.05 -5.10 -1.98
CA THR A 228 35.14 -5.85 -1.33
C THR A 228 35.92 -5.02 -0.30
N GLU A 229 35.55 -3.76 -0.04
CA GLU A 229 35.86 -3.08 1.22
C GLU A 229 34.65 -3.26 2.17
N GLU A 230 34.69 -4.34 2.97
CA GLU A 230 33.76 -4.58 4.07
C GLU A 230 33.71 -3.34 4.95
N THR A 231 32.54 -2.70 5.10
CA THR A 231 32.33 -1.77 6.22
C THR A 231 32.54 -2.59 7.49
N SER A 232 33.65 -2.38 8.17
CA SER A 232 34.04 -3.24 9.27
C SER A 232 33.16 -2.98 10.49
N VAL A 233 33.11 -3.96 11.39
CA VAL A 233 32.38 -3.81 12.65
C VAL A 233 32.91 -2.64 13.49
N GLU A 234 34.21 -2.29 13.40
CA GLU A 234 34.79 -1.14 14.07
C GLU A 234 34.14 0.17 13.61
N THR A 235 33.92 0.35 12.31
CA THR A 235 33.22 1.52 11.76
C THR A 235 31.79 1.62 12.30
N VAL A 236 31.09 0.49 12.44
CA VAL A 236 29.76 0.45 13.07
C VAL A 236 29.82 0.92 14.52
N LEU A 237 30.80 0.45 15.29
CA LEU A 237 30.95 0.81 16.71
C LEU A 237 31.33 2.28 16.91
N GLU A 238 32.17 2.84 16.04
CA GLU A 238 32.53 4.26 16.06
C GLU A 238 31.34 5.15 15.71
N ALA A 239 30.63 4.83 14.62
CA ALA A 239 29.43 5.54 14.22
C ALA A 239 28.34 5.48 15.29
N ALA A 240 28.18 4.34 15.98
CA ALA A 240 27.19 4.19 17.04
C ALA A 240 27.39 5.19 18.19
N ARG A 241 28.63 5.63 18.44
CA ARG A 241 29.02 6.58 19.49
C ARG A 241 29.03 8.03 19.00
N GLY A 242 29.39 8.25 17.74
CA GLY A 242 29.62 9.59 17.19
C GLY A 242 28.46 10.18 16.40
N GLU A 243 27.56 9.35 15.88
CA GLU A 243 26.50 9.78 14.96
C GLU A 243 25.10 9.63 15.55
N THR A 244 24.26 10.63 15.30
CA THR A 244 22.86 10.63 15.75
C THR A 244 21.93 9.81 14.86
N HIS A 245 22.30 9.55 13.60
CA HIS A 245 21.43 8.90 12.61
C HIS A 245 22.14 7.84 11.75
N CYS A 246 22.18 6.61 12.26
CA CYS A 246 22.76 5.47 11.53
C CYS A 246 21.67 4.56 10.90
N SER A 247 20.95 5.04 9.89
CA SER A 247 19.89 4.24 9.22
C SER A 247 20.46 3.02 8.48
N TRP A 248 21.69 3.12 8.00
CA TRP A 248 22.41 2.06 7.27
C TRP A 248 22.74 0.83 8.13
N PHE A 249 22.71 0.93 9.46
CA PHE A 249 22.98 -0.18 10.38
C PHE A 249 22.03 -1.37 10.17
N ARG A 250 20.77 -1.12 9.79
CA ARG A 250 19.81 -2.20 9.51
C ARG A 250 20.23 -3.04 8.30
N SER A 251 20.69 -2.36 7.24
CA SER A 251 21.17 -3.00 6.02
C SER A 251 22.46 -3.78 6.28
N TRP A 252 23.39 -3.16 7.02
CA TRP A 252 24.64 -3.81 7.41
C TRP A 252 24.39 -5.06 8.27
N GLY A 253 23.56 -4.98 9.31
CA GLY A 253 23.25 -6.11 10.20
C GLY A 253 22.57 -7.29 9.50
N THR A 254 21.87 -7.05 8.39
CA THR A 254 21.29 -8.13 7.57
C THR A 254 22.38 -8.94 6.84
N GLN A 255 23.49 -8.29 6.47
CA GLN A 255 24.58 -8.85 5.66
C GLN A 255 25.80 -9.31 6.49
N ALA A 256 25.97 -8.75 7.69
CA ALA A 256 27.12 -8.99 8.55
C ALA A 256 27.32 -10.46 8.93
N ALA A 257 28.59 -10.86 9.08
CA ALA A 257 28.92 -12.21 9.50
C ALA A 257 28.53 -12.44 10.98
N PRO A 258 28.22 -13.68 11.40
CA PRO A 258 27.88 -13.99 12.79
C PRO A 258 28.94 -13.53 13.81
N THR A 259 30.22 -13.55 13.45
CA THR A 259 31.32 -13.07 14.30
C THR A 259 31.26 -11.57 14.55
N GLU A 260 30.91 -10.78 13.54
CA GLU A 260 30.77 -9.32 13.65
C GLU A 260 29.51 -8.95 14.44
N LEU A 261 28.41 -9.66 14.22
CA LEU A 261 27.18 -9.49 15.01
C LEU A 261 27.42 -9.76 16.49
N ASN A 262 28.27 -10.74 16.83
CA ASN A 262 28.65 -10.98 18.23
C ASN A 262 29.41 -9.80 18.83
N VAL A 263 30.29 -9.15 18.07
CA VAL A 263 31.01 -7.95 18.54
C VAL A 263 30.03 -6.80 18.83
N VAL A 264 29.06 -6.55 17.94
CA VAL A 264 27.99 -5.57 18.17
C VAL A 264 27.16 -5.93 19.40
N LEU A 265 26.81 -7.21 19.57
CA LEU A 265 26.08 -7.69 20.74
C LEU A 265 26.86 -7.45 22.05
N GLN A 266 28.17 -7.70 22.07
CA GLN A 266 29.00 -7.41 23.25
C GLN A 266 29.08 -5.91 23.56
N ALA A 267 29.13 -5.07 22.53
CA ALA A 267 29.06 -3.62 22.70
C ALA A 267 27.70 -3.17 23.25
N LEU A 268 26.60 -3.77 22.77
CA LEU A 268 25.24 -3.54 23.28
C LEU A 268 25.14 -3.93 24.77
N LYS A 269 25.66 -5.11 25.13
CA LYS A 269 25.77 -5.61 26.51
C LYS A 269 26.65 -4.73 27.40
N SER A 270 27.60 -4.00 26.86
CA SER A 270 28.49 -3.14 27.67
C SER A 270 28.01 -1.71 27.79
N SER A 271 27.17 -1.24 26.86
CA SER A 271 26.72 0.15 26.83
C SER A 271 25.56 0.42 27.80
N LYS A 272 25.53 1.66 28.32
CA LYS A 272 24.45 2.24 29.12
C LYS A 272 23.92 3.56 28.54
N GLU A 273 24.56 4.07 27.50
CA GLU A 273 24.20 5.36 26.90
C GLU A 273 23.02 5.17 25.93
N PRO A 274 21.86 5.85 26.15
CA PRO A 274 20.65 5.60 25.35
C PRO A 274 20.83 5.76 23.85
N VAL A 275 21.58 6.78 23.40
CA VAL A 275 21.85 7.03 21.98
C VAL A 275 22.65 5.88 21.35
N VAL A 276 23.66 5.38 22.07
CA VAL A 276 24.48 4.25 21.62
C VAL A 276 23.64 2.96 21.56
N LEU A 277 22.84 2.69 22.61
CA LEU A 277 21.93 1.54 22.63
C LEU A 277 20.95 1.59 21.45
N LEU A 278 20.34 2.75 21.22
CA LEU A 278 19.39 2.97 20.13
C LEU A 278 20.02 2.73 18.75
N ASN A 279 21.28 3.12 18.56
CA ASN A 279 22.00 2.82 17.32
C ASN A 279 22.32 1.33 17.21
N LEU A 280 22.94 0.72 18.22
CA LEU A 280 23.35 -0.69 18.17
C LEU A 280 22.16 -1.64 17.99
N ILE A 281 21.00 -1.37 18.59
CA ILE A 281 19.78 -2.19 18.42
C ILE A 281 19.29 -2.20 16.96
N LYS A 282 19.51 -1.13 16.19
CA LYS A 282 19.10 -1.09 14.77
C LYS A 282 19.77 -2.18 13.93
N VAL A 283 20.96 -2.65 14.32
CA VAL A 283 21.64 -3.77 13.66
C VAL A 283 20.78 -5.03 13.67
N PHE A 284 20.00 -5.24 14.73
CA PHE A 284 19.16 -6.41 14.95
C PHE A 284 17.69 -6.18 14.56
N ALA A 285 17.36 -5.10 13.84
CA ALA A 285 15.98 -4.78 13.49
C ALA A 285 15.31 -5.78 12.52
N ASN A 286 16.12 -6.51 11.73
CA ASN A 286 15.65 -7.47 10.72
C ASN A 286 16.23 -8.88 10.94
N ARG A 287 16.86 -9.14 12.10
CA ARG A 287 17.55 -10.39 12.39
C ARG A 287 17.63 -10.64 13.89
N ALA A 288 17.51 -11.90 14.30
CA ALA A 288 17.72 -12.32 15.68
C ALA A 288 19.13 -11.94 16.19
N LEU A 289 19.26 -11.76 17.50
CA LEU A 289 20.56 -11.66 18.14
C LEU A 289 21.29 -13.01 18.00
N PRO A 290 22.63 -13.02 17.85
CA PRO A 290 23.41 -14.27 17.88
C PRO A 290 23.18 -15.10 19.15
N GLU A 291 23.01 -14.41 20.28
CA GLU A 291 22.67 -14.95 21.59
C GLU A 291 21.64 -14.02 22.23
N PHE A 292 20.56 -14.58 22.78
CA PHE A 292 19.53 -13.77 23.43
C PHE A 292 20.08 -13.03 24.65
N ASP A 293 19.70 -11.76 24.80
CA ASP A 293 20.03 -10.91 25.95
C ASP A 293 18.73 -10.42 26.60
N SER A 294 18.48 -10.85 27.84
CA SER A 294 17.24 -10.54 28.58
C SER A 294 17.06 -9.04 28.83
N ARG A 295 18.14 -8.25 28.78
CA ARG A 295 18.05 -6.78 28.83
C ARG A 295 17.21 -6.18 27.72
N LEU A 296 17.03 -6.89 26.60
CA LEU A 296 16.16 -6.41 25.52
C LEU A 296 14.70 -6.30 25.98
N ILE A 297 14.28 -7.15 26.92
CA ILE A 297 12.96 -7.06 27.57
C ILE A 297 12.89 -5.80 28.45
N GLU A 298 13.93 -5.52 29.25
CA GLU A 298 14.00 -4.30 30.07
C GLU A 298 13.92 -3.03 29.21
N LEU A 299 14.57 -3.04 28.05
CA LEU A 299 14.55 -1.92 27.11
C LEU A 299 13.17 -1.69 26.47
N CYS A 300 12.32 -2.71 26.38
CA CYS A 300 10.93 -2.56 25.94
C CYS A 300 10.05 -1.77 26.94
N GLN A 301 10.57 -1.49 28.14
CA GLN A 301 9.93 -0.68 29.18
C GLN A 301 10.68 0.64 29.45
N HIS A 302 11.65 0.99 28.60
CA HIS A 302 12.45 2.20 28.77
C HIS A 302 11.63 3.48 28.54
N PRO A 303 11.87 4.59 29.29
CA PRO A 303 11.10 5.83 29.18
C PRO A 303 11.36 6.62 27.87
N ASP A 304 12.44 6.33 27.16
CA ASP A 304 12.70 6.89 25.81
C ASP A 304 11.84 6.15 24.77
N PRO A 305 10.86 6.81 24.13
CA PRO A 305 9.92 6.15 23.22
C PRO A 305 10.59 5.54 21.99
N GLU A 306 11.65 6.16 21.44
CA GLU A 306 12.31 5.61 20.25
C GLU A 306 13.15 4.40 20.63
N LEU A 307 13.87 4.43 21.75
CA LEU A 307 14.61 3.27 22.23
C LEU A 307 13.66 2.11 22.55
N GLN A 308 12.55 2.41 23.24
CA GLN A 308 11.50 1.45 23.55
C GLN A 308 10.99 0.76 22.28
N ARG A 309 10.57 1.56 21.30
CA ARG A 309 10.03 1.06 20.03
C ARG A 309 11.05 0.21 19.26
N ARG A 310 12.33 0.60 19.26
CA ARG A 310 13.41 -0.19 18.62
C ARG A 310 13.67 -1.50 19.35
N ALA A 311 13.59 -1.50 20.68
CA ALA A 311 13.72 -2.71 21.47
C ALA A 311 12.60 -3.71 21.14
N TRP A 312 11.35 -3.27 21.03
CA TRP A 312 10.23 -4.12 20.60
C TRP A 312 10.47 -4.77 19.23
N VAL A 313 10.88 -3.99 18.24
CA VAL A 313 11.19 -4.50 16.89
C VAL A 313 12.32 -5.53 16.92
N ALA A 314 13.40 -5.27 17.65
CA ALA A 314 14.48 -6.25 17.79
C ALA A 314 14.03 -7.49 18.56
N LEU A 315 13.24 -7.35 19.62
CA LEU A 315 12.75 -8.44 20.45
C LEU A 315 11.90 -9.42 19.63
N ALA A 316 11.03 -8.91 18.75
CA ALA A 316 10.17 -9.72 17.87
C ALA A 316 10.94 -10.64 16.90
N ASN A 317 12.20 -10.32 16.62
CA ASN A 317 13.06 -11.14 15.77
C ASN A 317 13.67 -12.35 16.51
N ASN A 318 13.51 -12.47 17.82
CA ASN A 318 14.11 -13.51 18.64
C ASN A 318 13.07 -14.55 19.09
N SER A 319 13.54 -15.79 19.29
CA SER A 319 12.75 -16.87 19.88
C SER A 319 13.39 -17.27 21.21
N HIS A 320 12.68 -17.08 22.33
CA HIS A 320 13.16 -17.45 23.66
C HIS A 320 12.01 -17.59 24.67
N PRO A 321 12.05 -18.55 25.61
CA PRO A 321 10.99 -18.74 26.61
C PRO A 321 10.67 -17.48 27.44
N GLU A 322 11.68 -16.66 27.77
CA GLU A 322 11.45 -15.40 28.49
C GLU A 322 10.66 -14.37 27.68
N ILE A 323 10.85 -14.32 26.36
CA ILE A 323 10.08 -13.44 25.46
C ILE A 323 8.62 -13.88 25.46
N ARG A 324 8.39 -15.20 25.44
CA ARG A 324 7.04 -15.77 25.50
C ARG A 324 6.32 -15.41 26.79
N GLU A 325 6.96 -15.59 27.94
CA GLU A 325 6.36 -15.22 29.22
C GLU A 325 6.12 -13.72 29.34
N PHE A 326 7.06 -12.90 28.85
CA PHE A 326 6.87 -11.45 28.74
C PHE A 326 5.67 -11.10 27.85
N ALA A 327 5.55 -11.68 26.65
CA ALA A 327 4.44 -11.43 25.75
C ALA A 327 3.09 -11.82 26.37
N LYS A 328 3.03 -12.96 27.08
CA LYS A 328 1.82 -13.40 27.80
C LYS A 328 1.45 -12.48 28.95
N GLN A 329 2.43 -11.94 29.67
CA GLN A 329 2.18 -10.93 30.70
C GLN A 329 1.60 -9.66 30.08
N GLN A 330 2.20 -9.16 29.00
CA GLN A 330 1.75 -7.94 28.34
C GLN A 330 0.34 -8.04 27.77
N LEU A 331 -0.10 -9.20 27.27
CA LEU A 331 -1.51 -9.41 26.87
C LEU A 331 -2.54 -9.04 27.96
N ASN A 332 -2.17 -9.16 29.24
CA ASN A 332 -3.07 -8.89 30.38
C ASN A 332 -2.93 -7.48 30.96
N GLU A 333 -1.83 -6.77 30.70
CA GLU A 333 -1.50 -5.49 31.33
C GLU A 333 -1.78 -4.32 30.40
N ASN A 334 -1.00 -4.23 29.32
CA ASN A 334 -1.03 -3.17 28.32
C ASN A 334 -0.76 -3.79 26.95
N GLN A 335 -1.48 -3.34 25.93
CA GLN A 335 -1.32 -3.84 24.56
C GLN A 335 -0.58 -2.80 23.71
N PRO A 336 0.76 -2.70 23.80
CA PRO A 336 1.49 -1.86 22.88
C PRO A 336 1.28 -2.36 21.44
N ALA A 337 1.31 -1.47 20.46
CA ALA A 337 1.00 -1.80 19.06
C ALA A 337 1.84 -2.98 18.52
N CYS A 338 3.10 -3.10 18.95
CA CYS A 338 4.01 -4.16 18.52
C CYS A 338 3.90 -5.47 19.33
N LEU A 339 2.96 -5.60 20.27
CA LEU A 339 2.86 -6.78 21.12
C LEU A 339 2.67 -8.07 20.32
N PHE A 340 1.78 -8.03 19.32
CA PHE A 340 1.43 -9.21 18.54
C PHE A 340 2.61 -9.74 17.73
N SER A 341 3.54 -8.87 17.30
CA SER A 341 4.78 -9.29 16.63
C SER A 341 5.64 -10.26 17.45
N LEU A 342 5.59 -10.23 18.79
CA LEU A 342 6.36 -11.17 19.62
C LEU A 342 5.93 -12.62 19.44
N PHE A 343 4.66 -12.85 19.08
CA PHE A 343 4.14 -14.18 18.84
C PHE A 343 4.56 -14.77 17.50
N ILE A 344 5.10 -13.98 16.56
CA ILE A 344 5.47 -14.48 15.22
C ILE A 344 6.43 -15.68 15.34
N ARG A 345 7.45 -15.55 16.21
CA ARG A 345 8.47 -16.58 16.44
C ARG A 345 8.34 -17.32 17.77
N ASN A 346 7.38 -16.93 18.61
CA ASN A 346 7.19 -17.49 19.97
C ASN A 346 5.78 -18.06 20.17
N TYR A 347 5.04 -18.32 19.09
CA TYR A 347 3.70 -18.90 19.12
C TYR A 347 3.72 -20.36 19.61
N GLU A 348 2.70 -20.74 20.38
CA GLU A 348 2.37 -22.13 20.67
C GLU A 348 0.88 -22.40 20.37
N PRO A 349 0.50 -23.67 20.11
CA PRO A 349 -0.90 -24.04 19.92
C PRO A 349 -1.82 -23.54 21.04
N GLY A 350 -2.94 -22.92 20.67
CA GLY A 350 -3.89 -22.30 21.59
C GLY A 350 -3.69 -20.79 21.76
N ASP A 351 -2.57 -20.22 21.30
CA ASP A 351 -2.36 -18.78 21.34
C ASP A 351 -3.36 -18.04 20.45
N GLU A 352 -3.87 -18.63 19.36
CA GLU A 352 -4.91 -18.00 18.52
C GLU A 352 -6.12 -17.55 19.33
N ASN A 353 -6.52 -18.33 20.34
CA ASN A 353 -7.63 -17.99 21.23
C ASN A 353 -7.24 -16.89 22.23
N ARG A 354 -6.00 -16.90 22.71
CA ARG A 354 -5.47 -15.87 23.63
C ARG A 354 -5.35 -14.52 22.94
N LEU A 355 -4.78 -14.53 21.73
CA LEU A 355 -4.63 -13.34 20.89
C LEU A 355 -6.00 -12.77 20.53
N LEU A 356 -6.96 -13.62 20.13
CA LEU A 356 -8.33 -13.19 19.83
C LEU A 356 -9.03 -12.60 21.06
N ALA A 357 -8.88 -13.23 22.24
CA ALA A 357 -9.49 -12.76 23.47
C ALA A 357 -8.90 -11.44 23.98
N ALA A 358 -7.60 -11.24 23.79
CA ALA A 358 -6.92 -10.00 24.16
C ALA A 358 -7.20 -8.87 23.16
N LEU A 359 -7.40 -9.17 21.87
CA LEU A 359 -7.43 -8.17 20.80
C LEU A 359 -8.34 -6.97 21.07
N SER A 360 -7.72 -5.80 21.24
CA SER A 360 -8.40 -4.51 21.18
C SER A 360 -7.85 -3.73 19.99
N LEU A 361 -8.73 -3.37 19.05
CA LEU A 361 -8.32 -2.59 17.89
C LEU A 361 -8.25 -1.09 18.24
N PRO A 362 -7.14 -0.42 17.93
CA PRO A 362 -7.05 1.04 18.00
C PRO A 362 -8.09 1.73 17.11
N GLU A 363 -8.50 2.94 17.50
CA GLU A 363 -9.35 3.79 16.65
C GLU A 363 -8.55 4.34 15.45
N ASP A 364 -7.26 4.58 15.62
CA ASP A 364 -6.36 5.01 14.55
C ASP A 364 -6.16 3.89 13.52
N ALA A 365 -6.38 4.23 12.24
CA ALA A 365 -6.32 3.26 11.15
C ALA A 365 -4.89 2.71 10.92
N SER A 366 -3.85 3.50 11.17
CA SER A 366 -2.46 3.08 10.99
C SER A 366 -1.99 2.13 12.09
N GLU A 367 -2.37 2.42 13.33
CA GLU A 367 -2.13 1.51 14.45
C GLU A 367 -2.92 0.21 14.29
N SER A 368 -4.20 0.30 13.90
CA SER A 368 -5.04 -0.87 13.59
C SER A 368 -4.46 -1.71 12.44
N HIS A 369 -4.01 -1.07 11.36
CA HIS A 369 -3.30 -1.73 10.28
C HIS A 369 -2.06 -2.49 10.78
N SER A 370 -1.25 -1.85 11.64
CA SER A 370 -0.04 -2.45 12.20
C SER A 370 -0.36 -3.71 13.03
N VAL A 371 -1.31 -3.62 13.96
CA VAL A 371 -1.75 -4.75 14.81
C VAL A 371 -2.28 -5.92 13.97
N LEU A 372 -3.14 -5.63 12.99
CA LEU A 372 -3.74 -6.66 12.14
C LEU A 372 -2.70 -7.28 11.19
N SER A 373 -1.72 -6.49 10.73
CA SER A 373 -0.59 -6.99 9.93
C SER A 373 0.29 -7.95 10.74
N ASP A 374 0.60 -7.63 12.00
CA ASP A 374 1.33 -8.53 12.89
C ASP A 374 0.60 -9.88 13.05
N LEU A 375 -0.73 -9.87 13.23
CA LEU A 375 -1.53 -11.08 13.32
C LEU A 375 -1.51 -11.92 12.03
N ILE A 376 -1.48 -11.29 10.85
CA ILE A 376 -1.28 -11.99 9.57
C ILE A 376 0.06 -12.73 9.59
N GLU A 377 1.14 -12.06 10.00
CA GLU A 377 2.47 -12.64 10.02
C GLU A 377 2.59 -13.76 11.08
N VAL A 378 1.94 -13.62 12.25
CA VAL A 378 1.80 -14.72 13.22
C VAL A 378 1.17 -15.95 12.57
N LEU A 379 0.05 -15.78 11.86
CA LEU A 379 -0.62 -16.90 11.22
C LEU A 379 0.22 -17.51 10.09
N LYS A 380 0.92 -16.70 9.30
CA LYS A 380 1.77 -17.18 8.20
C LYS A 380 2.97 -18.01 8.68
N GLU A 381 3.70 -17.50 9.66
CA GLU A 381 4.89 -18.17 10.21
C GLU A 381 4.53 -19.41 11.04
N ASN A 382 3.25 -19.55 11.41
CA ASN A 382 2.74 -20.70 12.15
C ASN A 382 1.64 -21.45 11.36
N PRO A 383 2.00 -22.28 10.36
CA PRO A 383 1.05 -22.93 9.46
C PRO A 383 0.04 -23.87 10.15
N THR A 384 0.38 -24.39 11.32
CA THR A 384 -0.48 -25.27 12.13
C THR A 384 -1.49 -24.50 12.99
N ALA A 385 -1.37 -23.18 13.10
CA ALA A 385 -2.32 -22.35 13.82
C ALA A 385 -3.70 -22.40 13.18
N ASP A 386 -4.75 -22.44 14.00
CA ASP A 386 -6.11 -22.22 13.49
C ASP A 386 -6.27 -20.74 13.11
N CYS A 387 -6.31 -20.46 11.80
CA CYS A 387 -6.47 -19.12 11.28
C CYS A 387 -7.93 -18.64 11.29
N SER A 388 -8.91 -19.53 11.52
CA SER A 388 -10.32 -19.30 11.17
C SER A 388 -10.88 -18.02 11.78
N SER A 389 -10.74 -17.83 13.10
CA SER A 389 -11.32 -16.67 13.79
C SER A 389 -10.51 -15.39 13.56
N LEU A 390 -9.18 -15.44 13.73
CA LEU A 390 -8.32 -14.27 13.60
C LEU A 390 -8.32 -13.71 12.17
N ALA A 391 -8.22 -14.57 11.14
CA ALA A 391 -8.27 -14.12 9.75
C ALA A 391 -9.61 -13.50 9.39
N ARG A 392 -10.73 -13.98 9.95
CA ARG A 392 -12.05 -13.35 9.76
C ARG A 392 -12.14 -11.97 10.40
N VAL A 393 -11.55 -11.79 11.58
CA VAL A 393 -11.44 -10.47 12.23
C VAL A 393 -10.59 -9.54 11.37
N ILE A 394 -9.42 -9.99 10.92
CA ILE A 394 -8.55 -9.22 10.04
C ILE A 394 -9.31 -8.77 8.78
N TYR A 395 -10.00 -9.69 8.11
CA TYR A 395 -10.82 -9.38 6.92
C TYR A 395 -11.87 -8.29 7.18
N ARG A 396 -12.56 -8.35 8.32
CA ARG A 396 -13.64 -7.41 8.66
C ARG A 396 -13.14 -6.01 9.00
N PHE A 397 -12.03 -5.93 9.74
CA PHE A 397 -11.64 -4.69 10.40
C PHE A 397 -10.43 -4.00 9.79
N THR A 398 -9.60 -4.70 9.01
CA THR A 398 -8.44 -4.05 8.40
C THR A 398 -8.89 -2.93 7.44
N PRO A 399 -8.25 -1.75 7.49
CA PRO A 399 -8.52 -0.70 6.52
C PRO A 399 -7.83 -0.98 5.17
N CYS A 400 -6.84 -1.88 5.15
CA CYS A 400 -5.96 -2.11 4.01
C CYS A 400 -6.42 -3.31 3.15
N GLU A 401 -6.60 -3.10 1.85
CA GLU A 401 -7.04 -4.16 0.94
C GLU A 401 -6.00 -5.28 0.74
N ILE A 402 -4.71 -4.96 0.81
CA ILE A 402 -3.62 -5.95 0.74
C ILE A 402 -3.62 -6.86 1.98
N CYS A 403 -3.81 -6.28 3.17
CA CYS A 403 -3.93 -7.06 4.41
C CYS A 403 -5.19 -7.93 4.39
N ARG A 404 -6.29 -7.39 3.85
CA ARG A 404 -7.54 -8.14 3.65
C ARG A 404 -7.30 -9.34 2.73
N TYR A 405 -6.68 -9.13 1.58
CA TYR A 405 -6.31 -10.20 0.65
C TYR A 405 -5.47 -11.29 1.33
N LYS A 406 -4.42 -10.92 2.06
CA LYS A 406 -3.57 -11.87 2.80
C LYS A 406 -4.38 -12.71 3.80
N ALA A 407 -5.39 -12.13 4.46
CA ALA A 407 -6.28 -12.86 5.35
C ALA A 407 -7.20 -13.85 4.60
N VAL A 408 -7.75 -13.43 3.45
CA VAL A 408 -8.53 -14.32 2.57
C VAL A 408 -7.66 -15.47 2.07
N GLN A 409 -6.43 -15.18 1.64
CA GLN A 409 -5.47 -16.17 1.17
C GLN A 409 -5.16 -17.21 2.26
N LEU A 410 -4.93 -16.77 3.51
CA LEU A 410 -4.73 -17.68 4.65
C LEU A 410 -5.92 -18.62 4.89
N LEU A 411 -7.15 -18.12 4.76
CA LEU A 411 -8.37 -18.91 4.92
C LEU A 411 -8.57 -19.86 3.73
N HIS A 412 -8.34 -19.38 2.51
CA HIS A 412 -8.46 -20.14 1.27
C HIS A 412 -7.48 -21.31 1.26
N ASP A 413 -6.19 -21.05 1.47
CA ASP A 413 -5.11 -22.05 1.38
C ASP A 413 -5.25 -23.15 2.46
N ARG A 414 -5.95 -22.85 3.55
CA ARG A 414 -6.24 -23.82 4.64
C ARG A 414 -7.65 -24.41 4.56
N SER A 415 -8.41 -24.11 3.50
CA SER A 415 -9.79 -24.56 3.31
C SER A 415 -10.71 -24.23 4.49
N ARG A 416 -10.55 -23.02 5.05
CA ARG A 416 -11.30 -22.48 6.20
C ARG A 416 -12.19 -21.29 5.85
N ILE A 417 -12.20 -20.85 4.60
CA ILE A 417 -13.01 -19.68 4.21
C ILE A 417 -14.50 -20.01 4.31
N PRO A 418 -15.32 -19.18 4.99
CA PRO A 418 -16.76 -19.39 5.03
C PRO A 418 -17.44 -18.89 3.74
N ASP A 419 -18.55 -19.53 3.36
CA ASP A 419 -19.29 -19.26 2.11
C ASP A 419 -19.64 -17.78 1.91
N TRP A 420 -20.07 -17.09 2.98
CA TRP A 420 -20.44 -15.68 2.89
C TRP A 420 -19.24 -14.81 2.50
N MET A 421 -18.03 -15.15 2.96
CA MET A 421 -16.81 -14.40 2.66
C MET A 421 -16.33 -14.73 1.25
N ALA A 422 -16.38 -16.00 0.85
CA ALA A 422 -16.10 -16.41 -0.52
C ALA A 422 -17.00 -15.67 -1.52
N ASN A 423 -18.30 -15.51 -1.20
CA ASN A 423 -19.23 -14.76 -2.04
C ASN A 423 -18.88 -13.26 -2.12
N GLU A 424 -18.44 -12.64 -1.03
CA GLU A 424 -17.98 -11.25 -1.04
C GLU A 424 -16.69 -11.06 -1.84
N CYS A 425 -15.73 -11.99 -1.74
CA CYS A 425 -14.42 -11.88 -2.40
C CYS A 425 -14.54 -11.75 -3.93
N ARG A 426 -15.60 -12.32 -4.52
CA ARG A 426 -15.91 -12.20 -5.96
C ARG A 426 -16.12 -10.76 -6.43
N PHE A 427 -16.44 -9.86 -5.50
CA PHE A 427 -16.78 -8.47 -5.76
C PHE A 427 -15.91 -7.48 -4.97
N ASP A 428 -14.79 -7.91 -4.40
CA ASP A 428 -13.89 -7.06 -3.61
C ASP A 428 -13.26 -5.95 -4.46
N SER A 429 -12.90 -4.77 -3.91
CA SER A 429 -12.24 -3.72 -4.70
C SER A 429 -10.92 -4.20 -5.29
N TYR A 430 -10.20 -5.04 -4.56
CA TYR A 430 -8.86 -5.49 -4.94
C TYR A 430 -8.92 -6.66 -5.92
N ALA A 431 -8.32 -6.50 -7.08
CA ALA A 431 -8.45 -7.44 -8.19
C ALA A 431 -7.94 -8.85 -7.83
N GLU A 432 -6.82 -8.94 -7.13
CA GLU A 432 -6.17 -10.18 -6.71
C GLU A 432 -7.09 -11.01 -5.79
N THR A 433 -7.89 -10.36 -4.93
CA THR A 433 -8.90 -11.05 -4.12
C THR A 433 -9.95 -11.73 -5.00
N ARG A 434 -10.37 -11.10 -6.10
CA ARG A 434 -11.34 -11.69 -7.05
C ARG A 434 -10.76 -12.86 -7.85
N THR A 435 -9.43 -12.95 -7.97
CA THR A 435 -8.77 -14.04 -8.71
C THR A 435 -8.77 -15.37 -7.95
N LEU A 436 -9.03 -15.33 -6.64
CA LEU A 436 -9.13 -16.54 -5.83
C LEU A 436 -10.37 -17.35 -6.23
N THR A 437 -10.16 -18.63 -6.50
CA THR A 437 -11.24 -19.55 -6.91
C THR A 437 -11.69 -20.38 -5.73
N PHE A 438 -12.93 -20.17 -5.30
CA PHE A 438 -13.54 -20.92 -4.20
C PHE A 438 -14.34 -22.08 -4.77
N VAL A 439 -14.12 -23.28 -4.22
CA VAL A 439 -14.78 -24.54 -4.63
C VAL A 439 -16.14 -24.68 -3.96
#